data_AF-A0A077EGD9-F1
#
_entry.id   AF-A0A077EGD9-F1
#
_cell.length_a   1.000
_cell.length_b   1.000
_cell.length_c   1.000
_cell.angle_alpha   90.00
_cell.angle_beta   90.00
_cell.angle_gamma   90.00
#
_symmetry.space_group_name_H-M   'P 1'
#
loop_
_entity.id
_entity.type
_entity.pdbx_description
1 polymer ?
#
loop_
_entity_poly.entity_id
_entity_poly.type
_entity_poly.pdbx_seq_one_letter_code
_entity_poly.pdbx_strand_id
1 'polypeptide(L)'
;MKAIKILRNIMVFIGILLLVFDFLLVLPEYYACKNAYEGEDATTIWGYKVDCIGDSAEFTLVFFQLVGCWILGIFIIIIILHLVYKKQKKNVRSIQR
;
A
#
# COMPACT_ATOMS: atom_id res chain seq x y z
N MET A 1 12.61 -17.88 -16.03
CA MET A 1 13.33 -16.64 -15.63
C MET A 1 12.56 -15.35 -15.94
N LYS A 2 12.04 -15.15 -17.17
CA LYS A 2 11.28 -13.93 -17.53
C LYS A 2 9.95 -13.80 -16.76
N ALA A 3 9.21 -14.91 -16.57
CA ALA A 3 7.93 -14.91 -15.86
C ALA A 3 8.01 -14.37 -14.42
N ILE A 4 8.95 -14.85 -13.59
CA ILE A 4 9.14 -14.36 -12.21
C ILE A 4 9.51 -12.86 -12.20
N LYS A 5 10.34 -12.42 -13.17
CA LYS A 5 10.71 -11.00 -13.31
C LYS A 5 9.51 -10.14 -13.68
N ILE A 6 8.66 -10.62 -14.60
CA ILE A 6 7.43 -9.94 -15.04
C ILE A 6 6.44 -9.87 -13.87
N LEU A 7 6.17 -10.99 -13.20
CA LEU A 7 5.27 -11.05 -12.04
C LEU A 7 5.70 -10.07 -10.94
N ARG A 8 7.00 -10.05 -10.60
CA ARG A 8 7.53 -9.08 -9.62
C ARG A 8 7.32 -7.64 -10.08
N ASN A 9 7.55 -7.33 -11.34
CA ASN A 9 7.36 -5.97 -11.86
C ASN A 9 5.89 -5.54 -11.81
N ILE A 10 4.96 -6.44 -12.15
CA ILE A 10 3.52 -6.18 -12.04
C ILE A 10 3.13 -5.92 -10.58
N MET A 11 3.60 -6.76 -9.65
CA MET A 11 3.35 -6.55 -8.22
C MET A 11 3.92 -5.24 -7.69
N VAL A 12 5.12 -4.85 -8.14
CA VAL A 12 5.70 -3.54 -7.80
C VAL A 12 4.83 -2.41 -8.32
N PHE A 13 4.35 -2.50 -9.56
CA PHE A 13 3.47 -1.48 -10.14
C PHE A 13 2.15 -1.35 -9.35
N ILE A 14 1.50 -2.48 -9.02
CA ILE A 14 0.28 -2.50 -8.20
C ILE A 14 0.56 -1.93 -6.80
N GLY A 15 1.69 -2.30 -6.18
CA GLY A 15 2.08 -1.78 -4.87
C GLY A 15 2.30 -0.26 -4.87
N ILE A 16 2.94 0.28 -5.91
CA ILE A 16 3.12 1.72 -6.09
C ILE A 16 1.76 2.41 -6.29
N LEU A 17 0.87 1.83 -7.10
CA LEU A 17 -0.45 2.40 -7.34
C LEU A 17 -1.29 2.45 -6.05
N LEU A 18 -1.24 1.39 -5.24
CA LEU A 18 -1.87 1.37 -3.91
C LEU A 18 -1.25 2.37 -2.94
N LEU A 19 0.08 2.53 -2.94
CA LEU A 19 0.74 3.56 -2.13
C LEU A 19 0.30 4.96 -2.54
N VAL A 20 0.24 5.25 -3.84
CA VAL A 20 -0.22 6.55 -4.35
C VAL A 20 -1.67 6.80 -3.93
N PHE A 21 -2.53 5.78 -4.05
CA PHE A 21 -3.91 5.86 -3.59
C PHE A 21 -4.02 6.13 -2.09
N ASP A 22 -3.21 5.41 -1.28
CA ASP A 22 -3.17 5.59 0.17
C ASP A 22 -2.73 7.00 0.56
N PHE A 23 -1.63 7.50 0.00
CA PHE A 23 -1.10 8.84 0.30
C PHE A 23 -1.97 10.00 -0.20
N LEU A 24 -2.65 9.84 -1.33
CA LEU A 24 -3.44 10.92 -1.93
C LEU A 24 -4.85 11.02 -1.35
N LEU A 25 -5.43 9.92 -0.87
CA LEU A 25 -6.84 9.87 -0.49
C LEU A 25 -7.02 9.35 0.94
N VAL A 26 -6.61 8.11 1.19
CA VAL A 26 -6.94 7.38 2.42
C VAL A 26 -6.28 8.00 3.66
N LEU A 27 -4.98 8.25 3.59
CA LEU A 27 -4.19 8.79 4.68
C LEU A 27 -4.60 10.25 5.01
N PRO A 28 -4.78 11.16 4.03
CA PRO A 28 -5.31 12.51 4.26
C PRO A 28 -6.69 12.52 4.92
N GLU A 29 -7.60 11.65 4.50
CA GLU A 29 -8.93 11.51 5.10
C GLU A 29 -8.85 11.02 6.54
N TYR A 30 -8.04 9.98 6.78
CA TYR A 30 -7.81 9.45 8.12
C TYR A 30 -7.27 10.51 9.07
N TYR A 31 -6.25 11.28 8.65
CA TYR A 31 -5.68 12.33 9.48
C TYR A 31 -6.65 13.50 9.72
N ALA A 32 -7.47 13.85 8.72
CA ALA A 32 -8.46 14.89 8.86
C ALA A 32 -9.51 14.50 9.90
N CYS A 33 -10.10 13.30 9.79
CA CYS A 33 -11.12 12.84 10.73
C CYS A 33 -10.56 12.52 12.12
N LYS A 34 -9.30 12.09 12.24
CA LYS A 34 -8.66 11.89 13.54
C LYS A 34 -8.47 13.19 14.34
N ASN A 35 -8.29 14.31 13.65
CA ASN A 35 -8.01 15.60 14.27
C ASN A 35 -9.26 16.50 14.40
N ALA A 36 -10.41 16.07 13.88
CA ALA A 36 -11.66 16.81 13.97
C ALA A 36 -12.44 16.45 15.24
N TYR A 37 -13.24 17.41 15.73
CA TYR A 37 -14.23 17.13 16.76
C TYR A 37 -15.40 16.34 16.17
N GLU A 38 -16.01 15.45 16.96
CA GLU A 38 -17.13 14.60 16.52
C GLU A 38 -18.25 15.46 15.90
N GLY A 39 -18.52 15.22 14.62
CA GLY A 39 -19.62 15.87 13.90
C GLY A 39 -19.25 17.13 13.09
N GLU A 40 -17.96 17.49 12.99
CA GLU A 40 -17.50 18.62 12.19
C GLU A 40 -16.88 18.19 10.84
N ASP A 41 -17.04 19.05 9.83
CA ASP A 41 -16.29 18.95 8.57
C ASP A 41 -14.79 19.13 8.85
N ALA A 42 -13.98 18.15 8.47
CA ALA A 42 -12.54 18.26 8.54
C ALA A 42 -11.97 18.72 7.19
N THR A 43 -10.90 19.52 7.22
CA THR A 43 -10.14 19.85 6.00
C THR A 43 -8.92 18.95 5.93
N THR A 44 -8.77 18.23 4.80
CA THR A 44 -7.60 17.38 4.59
C THR A 44 -6.35 18.20 4.33
N ILE A 45 -5.19 17.54 4.38
CA ILE A 45 -3.88 18.13 4.07
C ILE A 45 -3.85 18.67 2.61
N TRP A 46 -4.71 18.15 1.74
CA TRP A 46 -4.85 18.60 0.35
C TRP A 46 -5.85 19.75 0.16
N GLY A 47 -6.48 20.22 1.24
CA GLY A 47 -7.36 21.39 1.23
C GLY A 47 -8.81 21.13 0.82
N TYR A 48 -9.23 19.86 0.68
CA TYR A 48 -10.63 19.51 0.47
C TYR A 48 -11.32 19.16 1.78
N LYS A 49 -12.63 19.40 1.86
CA LYS A 49 -13.45 19.09 3.03
C LYS A 49 -13.95 17.66 2.99
N VAL A 50 -13.97 17.02 4.15
CA VAL A 50 -14.45 15.65 4.34
C VAL A 50 -15.36 15.62 5.56
N ASP A 51 -16.43 14.84 5.44
CA ASP A 51 -17.47 14.76 6.45
C ASP A 51 -17.14 13.65 7.45
N CYS A 52 -16.79 14.03 8.68
CA CYS A 52 -16.29 13.13 9.72
C CYS A 52 -17.36 12.81 10.78
N ILE A 53 -18.62 12.66 10.35
CA ILE A 53 -19.75 12.33 11.22
C ILE A 53 -19.86 10.82 11.47
N GLY A 54 -19.85 10.42 12.74
CA GLY A 54 -20.25 9.08 13.19
C GLY A 54 -19.47 7.94 12.53
N ASP A 55 -20.18 7.07 11.80
CA ASP A 55 -19.63 5.88 11.13
C ASP A 55 -18.54 6.21 10.10
N SER A 56 -18.49 7.44 9.55
CA SER A 56 -17.48 7.80 8.54
C SER A 56 -16.06 7.87 9.12
N ALA A 57 -15.92 8.28 10.39
CA ALA A 57 -14.63 8.34 11.07
C ALA A 57 -14.07 6.92 11.32
N GLU A 58 -14.92 6.00 11.78
CA GLU A 58 -14.54 4.60 11.99
C GLU A 58 -14.27 3.89 10.66
N PHE A 59 -15.09 4.16 9.64
CA PHE A 59 -14.90 3.62 8.30
C PHE A 59 -13.53 3.99 7.73
N THR A 60 -13.12 5.26 7.89
CA THR A 60 -11.84 5.74 7.39
C THR A 60 -10.65 5.04 8.06
N LEU A 61 -10.76 4.76 9.37
CA LEU A 61 -9.74 4.00 10.10
C LEU A 61 -9.64 2.55 9.63
N VAL A 62 -10.77 1.86 9.50
CA VAL A 62 -10.81 0.47 9.02
C VAL A 62 -10.29 0.39 7.59
N PHE A 63 -10.66 1.35 6.74
CA PHE A 63 -10.21 1.43 5.37
C PHE A 63 -8.69 1.65 5.29
N PHE A 64 -8.14 2.56 6.10
CA PHE A 64 -6.69 2.77 6.22
C PHE A 64 -5.95 1.49 6.67
N GLN A 65 -6.44 0.81 7.71
CA GLN A 65 -5.83 -0.44 8.16
C GLN A 65 -5.88 -1.53 7.09
N LEU A 66 -7.00 -1.64 6.37
CA LEU A 66 -7.16 -2.63 5.31
C LEU A 66 -6.19 -2.37 4.16
N VAL A 67 -6.15 -1.13 3.63
CA VAL A 67 -5.22 -0.73 2.57
C VAL A 67 -3.77 -0.91 3.01
N GLY A 68 -3.43 -0.51 4.23
CA GLY A 68 -2.10 -0.72 4.82
C GLY A 68 -1.70 -2.20 4.91
N CYS A 69 -2.63 -3.08 5.33
CA CYS A 69 -2.40 -4.52 5.35
C CYS A 69 -2.12 -5.09 3.95
N TRP A 70 -2.87 -4.65 2.94
CA TRP A 70 -2.64 -5.06 1.55
C TRP A 70 -1.27 -4.61 1.04
N ILE A 71 -0.88 -3.35 1.32
CA ILE A 71 0.43 -2.82 0.94
C ILE A 71 1.55 -3.65 1.57
N LEU A 72 1.49 -3.90 2.88
CA LEU A 72 2.47 -4.72 3.60
C LEU A 72 2.56 -6.14 3.02
N GLY A 73 1.41 -6.78 2.76
CA GLY A 73 1.36 -8.12 2.16
C GLY A 73 2.05 -8.17 0.80
N ILE A 74 1.77 -7.18 -0.07
CA ILE A 74 2.40 -7.09 -1.39
C ILE A 74 3.92 -6.91 -1.28
N PHE A 75 4.39 -6.05 -0.37
CA PHE A 75 5.83 -5.85 -0.17
C PHE A 75 6.53 -7.12 0.32
N ILE A 76 5.93 -7.86 1.24
CA ILE A 76 6.48 -9.14 1.71
C ILE A 76 6.61 -10.13 0.55
N ILE A 77 5.58 -10.26 -0.29
CA ILE A 77 5.61 -11.15 -1.46
C ILE A 77 6.69 -10.73 -2.45
N ILE A 78 6.83 -9.42 -2.72
CA ILE A 78 7.88 -8.88 -3.60
C ILE A 78 9.27 -9.26 -3.07
N ILE A 79 9.51 -9.13 -1.77
CA ILE A 79 10.80 -9.50 -1.14
C ILE A 79 11.06 -10.99 -1.30
N ILE A 80 10.08 -11.84 -1.02
CA ILE A 80 10.20 -13.30 -1.18
C ILE A 80 10.53 -13.65 -2.64
N LEU A 81 9.79 -13.11 -3.60
CA LEU A 81 10.04 -13.32 -5.03
C LEU A 81 11.44 -12.82 -5.43
N HIS A 82 11.91 -11.71 -4.88
CA HIS A 82 13.25 -11.19 -5.13
C HIS A 82 14.34 -12.13 -4.59
N LEU A 83 14.18 -12.65 -3.37
CA LEU A 83 15.10 -13.61 -2.77
C LEU A 83 15.14 -14.93 -3.55
N VAL A 84 13.98 -15.47 -3.93
CA VAL A 84 13.88 -16.67 -4.76
C VAL A 84 14.58 -16.47 -6.10
N TYR A 85 14.32 -15.34 -6.77
CA TYR A 85 14.99 -14.99 -8.03
C TYR A 85 16.52 -14.94 -7.88
N LYS A 86 17.01 -14.31 -6.80
CA LYS A 86 18.46 -14.21 -6.52
C LYS A 86 19.10 -15.58 -6.25
N LYS A 87 18.44 -16.44 -5.46
CA LYS A 87 18.91 -17.80 -5.14
C LYS A 87 18.97 -18.68 -6.40
N GLN A 88 17.93 -18.65 -7.22
CA GLN A 88 17.87 -19.37 -8.50
C GLN A 88 18.97 -18.93 -9.46
N LYS A 89 19.24 -17.62 -9.57
CA LYS A 89 20.32 -17.08 -10.43
C LYS A 89 21.72 -17.49 -9.96
N LYS A 90 21.94 -17.63 -8.64
CA LYS A 90 23.21 -18.10 -8.07
C LYS A 90 23.46 -19.58 -8.39
N ASN A 91 22.42 -20.43 -8.28
CA ASN A 91 22.49 -21.86 -8.60
C ASN A 91 22.82 -22.14 -10.07
N VAL A 92 22.27 -21.35 -11.01
CA VAL A 92 22.59 -21.51 -12.44
C VAL A 92 24.05 -21.18 -12.73
N ARG A 93 24.63 -20.17 -12.06
CA ARG A 93 26.06 -19.81 -12.25
C ARG A 93 27.02 -20.84 -11.66
N SER A 94 26.65 -21.54 -10.59
CA SER A 94 27.50 -22.58 -10.00
C SER A 94 27.54 -23.86 -10.82
N ILE A 95 26.57 -24.10 -11.70
CA ILE A 95 26.55 -25.27 -12.60
C ILE A 95 27.39 -25.02 -13.87
N GLN A 96 27.60 -23.75 -14.25
CA GLN A 96 28.40 -23.37 -15.44
C GLN A 96 29.91 -23.19 -15.16
N ARG A 97 30.38 -23.48 -13.95
CA ARG A 97 31.77 -23.33 -13.53
C ARG A 97 32.35 -24.68 -13.19
#